data_AF-A0A4Y2TT45-F1
#
_entry.id   AF-A0A4Y2TT45-F1
#
_cell.length_a   1.000
_cell.length_b   1.000
_cell.length_c   1.000
_cell.angle_alpha   90.00
_cell.angle_beta   90.00
_cell.angle_gamma   90.00
#
_symmetry.space_group_name_H-M   'P 1'
#
loop_
_entity.id
_entity.type
_entity.pdbx_description
1 polymer ?
#
loop_
_entity_poly.entity_id
_entity_poly.type
_entity_poly.pdbx_seq_one_letter_code
_entity_poly.pdbx_strand_id
1 'polypeptide(L)'
;MKQHGEDTVQNSVVLYGIKSLLDTNVSNKDTFPRDYVCPNQILCGDYNAHHTSWGCNYDCPRGNSIKAFALQAGLEILAPSTPTRFGTNSANTIDFAIVKNFLYPYEIHSISELSSDHNPITLNFFLQYSIPKYPGKLKTNWKKFKDTLKNSEFINPHFVNTAKHLDSIVCRLEDEIINAKISSSNPVKENYIYHDSKLRELNSERNLARKMFQTYRDPVLKRKLNKLNKQIKKLDQKIETEAFTNELLNVNATDGTVWKFVTPFKKKTKSIPSLNGPGGIANTDLEKANFLAESLETQFTLNNITNPDTEELVADSVMRFRTEANSVCKDFDLPLPSEVLDCIKSLRINKAPGIDGINNKMIKNLPLHTILTITTIIHKIMTLGHFPTRWKTATVVPILKPGKDPTDTTSYRPISLLPSLSKIAEHLILKRLNNYLKENNVLCPEQFGFREKLSTSHQLIRVVEYVTEGFTNKQKTGAVFLDIQKAFDRVW
;
A
#
# COMPACT_ATOMS: atom_id res chain seq x y z
N MET A 1 -28.39 -36.99 18.72
CA MET A 1 -28.02 -35.66 19.27
C MET A 1 -26.51 -35.59 19.37
N LYS A 2 -25.85 -35.04 18.35
CA LYS A 2 -24.42 -34.69 18.39
C LYS A 2 -24.34 -33.25 18.85
N GLN A 3 -23.80 -33.00 20.04
CA GLN A 3 -23.46 -31.65 20.47
C GLN A 3 -22.36 -31.13 19.54
N HIS A 4 -22.64 -30.01 18.88
CA HIS A 4 -21.63 -29.18 18.24
C HIS A 4 -20.72 -28.63 19.34
N GLY A 5 -19.45 -29.02 19.32
CA GLY A 5 -18.41 -28.33 20.07
C GLY A 5 -18.20 -26.96 19.46
N GLU A 6 -18.32 -25.92 20.28
CA GLU A 6 -17.95 -24.56 19.92
C GLU A 6 -16.43 -24.51 19.68
N ASP A 7 -16.02 -24.23 18.44
CA ASP A 7 -14.63 -24.04 18.07
C ASP A 7 -14.07 -22.79 18.78
N THR A 8 -13.45 -22.98 19.95
CA THR A 8 -12.72 -21.92 20.64
C THR A 8 -11.43 -21.63 19.87
N VAL A 9 -11.32 -20.45 19.26
CA VAL A 9 -10.12 -20.08 18.47
C VAL A 9 -9.01 -19.64 19.42
N GLN A 10 -7.97 -20.47 19.58
CA GLN A 10 -6.76 -20.12 20.31
C GLN A 10 -5.94 -19.09 19.51
N ASN A 11 -5.82 -17.87 20.03
CA ASN A 11 -4.96 -16.85 19.45
C ASN A 11 -3.68 -16.73 20.29
N SER A 12 -2.54 -16.81 19.61
CA SER A 12 -1.21 -16.72 20.22
C SER A 12 -0.53 -15.43 19.77
N VAL A 13 -0.11 -14.61 20.74
CA VAL A 13 0.83 -13.51 20.46
C VAL A 13 2.21 -14.00 20.87
N VAL A 14 3.06 -14.27 19.88
CA VAL A 14 4.47 -14.59 20.10
C VAL A 14 5.23 -13.27 20.22
N LEU A 15 5.71 -12.98 21.42
CA LEU A 15 6.47 -11.77 21.70
C LEU A 15 7.96 -12.08 21.45
N TYR A 16 8.47 -11.48 20.37
CA TYR A 16 9.90 -11.38 20.12
C TYR A 16 10.43 -10.18 20.91
N GLY A 17 11.71 -10.20 21.28
CA GLY A 17 12.40 -9.02 21.81
C GLY A 17 12.37 -7.88 20.79
N ILE A 18 11.27 -7.12 20.80
CA ILE A 18 11.09 -5.92 20.00
C ILE A 18 11.90 -4.85 20.71
N LYS A 19 12.82 -4.24 19.95
CA LYS A 19 13.58 -3.08 20.40
C LYS A 19 12.58 -2.00 20.86
N SER A 20 12.64 -1.73 22.15
CA SER A 20 12.01 -0.63 22.88
C SER A 20 11.41 0.49 22.01
N LEU A 21 10.09 0.70 22.10
CA LEU A 21 9.44 1.98 21.81
C LEU A 21 9.63 3.00 22.96
N LEU A 22 10.45 2.67 23.95
CA LEU A 22 10.81 3.47 25.12
C LEU A 22 12.26 3.98 25.04
N ASP A 23 12.83 4.14 23.84
CA ASP A 23 14.08 4.90 23.62
C ASP A 23 13.85 6.43 23.67
N THR A 24 12.87 6.89 24.47
CA THR A 24 12.95 8.26 25.00
C THR A 24 13.96 8.23 26.13
N ASN A 25 15.03 9.01 25.99
CA ASN A 25 15.95 9.34 27.07
C ASN A 25 15.15 9.86 28.27
N VAL A 26 14.71 8.98 29.17
CA VAL A 26 14.20 9.37 30.48
C VAL A 26 15.43 9.64 31.33
N SER A 27 16.01 10.82 31.10
CA SER A 27 16.89 11.45 32.07
C SER A 27 16.14 11.58 33.38
N ASN A 28 16.82 11.28 34.48
CA ASN A 28 16.38 11.41 35.86
C ASN A 28 15.40 12.57 36.08
N LYS A 29 14.26 12.26 36.72
CA LYS A 29 13.12 13.12 37.06
C LYS A 29 12.11 13.29 35.92
N ASP A 30 11.28 12.28 35.70
CA ASP A 30 9.86 12.48 35.39
C ASP A 30 9.09 11.19 35.69
N THR A 31 8.03 11.34 36.46
CA THR A 31 7.04 10.30 36.76
C THR A 31 6.46 9.75 35.47
N PHE A 32 6.40 8.42 35.33
CA PHE A 32 5.61 7.75 34.29
C PHE A 32 4.20 8.39 34.22
N PRO A 33 3.77 8.96 33.08
CA PRO A 33 2.51 9.68 33.02
C PRO A 33 1.35 8.68 33.20
N ARG A 34 0.56 8.87 34.28
CA ARG A 34 -0.57 8.00 34.68
C ARG A 34 -1.69 7.92 33.63
N ASP A 35 -1.71 8.83 32.65
CA ASP A 35 -2.88 9.11 31.82
C ASP A 35 -2.91 8.36 30.48
N TYR A 36 -1.91 7.54 30.14
CA TYR A 36 -1.77 6.96 28.79
C TYR A 36 -2.10 5.47 28.63
N VAL A 37 -2.39 4.72 29.70
CA VAL A 37 -2.70 3.29 29.59
C VAL A 37 -4.21 3.07 29.66
N CYS A 38 -4.83 2.73 28.53
CA CYS A 38 -6.25 2.39 28.43
C CYS A 38 -6.53 0.96 28.92
N PRO A 39 -7.77 0.64 29.35
CA PRO A 39 -8.18 -0.75 29.63
C PRO A 39 -7.95 -1.66 28.41
N ASN A 40 -7.65 -2.94 28.66
CA ASN A 40 -7.36 -3.97 27.64
C ASN A 40 -6.12 -3.71 26.78
N GLN A 41 -5.23 -2.80 27.18
CA GLN A 41 -3.92 -2.67 26.55
C GLN A 41 -2.93 -3.69 27.10
N ILE A 42 -2.13 -4.26 26.20
CA ILE A 42 -1.00 -5.12 26.52
C ILE A 42 0.27 -4.36 26.11
N LEU A 43 1.14 -4.10 27.09
CA LEU A 43 2.45 -3.53 26.88
C LEU A 43 3.46 -4.68 26.86
N CYS A 44 4.25 -4.74 25.79
CA CYS A 44 5.29 -5.73 25.60
C CYS A 44 6.57 -5.02 25.15
N GLY A 45 7.73 -5.51 25.62
CA GLY A 45 9.01 -4.97 25.20
C GLY A 45 10.17 -5.64 25.93
N ASP A 46 11.39 -5.31 25.49
CA ASP A 46 12.61 -5.70 26.19
C ASP A 46 12.88 -4.76 27.37
N TYR A 47 12.29 -5.06 28.53
CA TYR A 47 12.38 -4.21 29.72
C TYR A 47 13.76 -4.29 30.40
N ASN A 48 14.48 -5.41 30.25
CA ASN A 48 15.71 -5.69 30.99
C ASN A 48 15.59 -5.38 32.50
N ALA A 49 14.45 -5.70 33.09
CA ALA A 49 14.09 -5.31 34.44
C ALA A 49 14.07 -6.52 35.37
N HIS A 50 14.99 -6.54 36.33
CA HIS A 50 15.11 -7.61 37.32
C HIS A 50 14.30 -7.25 38.56
N HIS A 51 13.38 -8.12 38.94
CA HIS A 51 12.64 -8.02 40.20
C HIS A 51 12.18 -9.39 40.66
N THR A 52 12.23 -9.62 41.97
CA THR A 52 11.84 -10.86 42.64
C THR A 52 10.39 -11.23 42.40
N SER A 53 9.49 -10.23 42.30
CA SER A 53 8.05 -10.46 42.09
C SER A 53 7.67 -11.14 40.77
N TRP A 54 8.58 -11.25 39.81
CA TRP A 54 8.34 -11.95 38.55
C TRP A 54 9.38 -13.02 38.25
N GLY A 55 10.16 -13.47 39.26
CA GLY A 55 11.05 -14.63 39.13
C GLY A 55 12.51 -14.31 38.82
N CYS A 56 13.02 -13.16 39.27
CA CYS A 56 14.46 -12.88 39.33
C CYS A 56 15.03 -13.12 40.73
N ASN A 57 16.34 -13.34 40.82
CA ASN A 57 17.03 -13.56 42.11
C ASN A 57 17.34 -12.25 42.88
N TYR A 58 17.17 -11.10 42.25
CA TYR A 58 17.46 -9.78 42.82
C TYR A 58 16.61 -8.70 42.17
N ASP A 59 16.51 -7.56 42.85
CA ASP A 59 15.82 -6.37 42.36
C ASP A 59 16.83 -5.37 41.80
N CYS A 60 16.54 -4.79 40.64
CA CYS A 60 17.30 -3.66 40.10
C CYS A 60 16.47 -2.38 40.14
N PRO A 61 17.10 -1.18 40.05
CA PRO A 61 16.39 0.09 40.07
C PRO A 61 15.24 0.16 39.05
N ARG A 62 15.48 -0.36 37.83
CA ARG A 62 14.48 -0.40 36.76
C ARG A 62 13.30 -1.33 37.12
N GLY A 63 13.57 -2.48 37.73
CA GLY A 63 12.54 -3.41 38.22
C GLY A 63 11.67 -2.76 39.29
N ASN A 64 12.30 -2.09 40.27
CA ASN A 64 11.59 -1.35 41.31
C ASN A 64 10.70 -0.24 40.72
N SER A 65 11.20 0.52 39.73
CA SER A 65 10.43 1.56 39.05
C SER A 65 9.21 0.98 38.32
N ILE A 66 9.37 -0.12 37.57
CA ILE A 66 8.26 -0.77 36.86
C ILE A 66 7.24 -1.33 37.84
N LYS A 67 7.68 -1.97 38.93
CA LYS A 67 6.79 -2.51 39.96
C LYS A 67 5.98 -1.41 40.65
N ALA A 68 6.65 -0.31 41.03
CA ALA A 68 6.00 0.84 41.65
C ALA A 68 4.98 1.48 40.69
N PHE A 69 5.34 1.64 39.41
CA PHE A 69 4.44 2.15 38.39
C PHE A 69 3.22 1.25 38.20
N ALA A 70 3.43 -0.07 38.07
CA ALA A 70 2.34 -1.02 37.91
C ALA A 70 1.36 -0.97 39.08
N LEU A 71 1.86 -0.94 40.32
CA LEU A 71 1.02 -0.79 41.52
C LEU A 71 0.24 0.53 41.52
N GLN A 72 0.90 1.64 41.16
CA GLN A 72 0.29 2.96 41.19
C GLN A 72 -0.76 3.17 40.08
N ALA A 73 -0.54 2.58 38.91
CA ALA A 73 -1.41 2.70 37.75
C ALA A 73 -2.48 1.59 37.66
N GLY A 74 -2.51 0.65 38.62
CA GLY A 74 -3.44 -0.48 38.63
C GLY A 74 -3.18 -1.46 37.49
N LEU A 75 -1.91 -1.69 37.14
CA LEU A 75 -1.48 -2.62 36.09
C LEU A 75 -1.08 -3.96 36.69
N GLU A 76 -1.32 -5.02 35.94
CA GLU A 76 -0.90 -6.38 36.26
C GLU A 76 0.33 -6.76 35.43
N ILE A 77 1.26 -7.49 36.03
CA ILE A 77 2.48 -7.99 35.36
C ILE A 77 2.30 -9.49 35.13
N LEU A 78 2.25 -9.87 33.86
CA LEU A 78 2.11 -11.25 33.41
C LEU A 78 3.49 -11.80 33.06
N ALA A 79 4.04 -12.64 33.95
CA ALA A 79 5.35 -13.26 33.76
C ALA A 79 5.21 -14.79 33.64
N PRO A 80 5.98 -15.45 32.76
CA PRO A 80 5.98 -16.91 32.69
C PRO A 80 6.54 -17.53 33.98
N SER A 81 6.06 -18.72 34.30
CA SER A 81 6.54 -19.52 35.44
C SER A 81 7.96 -20.06 35.26
N THR A 82 8.53 -19.93 34.07
CA THR A 82 9.87 -20.41 33.72
C THR A 82 10.75 -19.24 33.26
N PRO A 83 12.05 -19.25 33.58
CA PRO A 83 12.97 -18.18 33.19
C PRO A 83 12.95 -17.89 31.69
N THR A 84 13.17 -16.63 31.35
CA THR A 84 13.21 -16.16 29.95
C THR A 84 14.63 -15.88 29.51
N ARG A 85 15.54 -15.48 30.41
CA ARG A 85 16.96 -15.29 30.10
C ARG A 85 17.84 -16.28 30.85
N PHE A 86 18.71 -16.97 30.13
CA PHE A 86 19.66 -17.94 30.66
C PHE A 86 21.10 -17.46 30.48
N GLY A 87 21.67 -16.90 31.55
CA GLY A 87 23.10 -16.58 31.64
C GLY A 87 23.95 -17.82 31.94
N THR A 88 25.26 -17.63 32.07
CA THR A 88 26.22 -18.72 32.37
C THR A 88 25.82 -19.47 33.63
N ASN A 89 25.55 -18.74 34.72
CA ASN A 89 25.20 -19.28 36.05
C ASN A 89 23.88 -18.73 36.60
N SER A 90 23.05 -18.10 35.76
CA SER A 90 21.81 -17.48 36.19
C SER A 90 20.67 -17.82 35.24
N ALA A 91 19.46 -17.85 35.78
CA ALA A 91 18.22 -17.93 35.01
C ALA A 91 17.27 -16.88 35.61
N ASN A 92 16.82 -15.93 34.79
CA ASN A 92 15.97 -14.83 35.24
C ASN A 92 14.77 -14.68 34.29
N THR A 93 13.63 -14.27 34.83
CA THR A 93 12.47 -13.88 34.04
C THR A 93 12.50 -12.36 33.87
N ILE A 94 12.91 -11.88 32.71
CA ILE A 94 12.96 -10.43 32.41
C ILE A 94 12.12 -10.04 31.20
N ASP A 95 11.53 -11.05 30.54
CA ASP A 95 10.57 -10.89 29.46
C ASP A 95 9.18 -11.22 30.04
N PHE A 96 8.32 -10.20 30.12
CA PHE A 96 6.97 -10.28 30.67
C PHE A 96 6.06 -9.28 29.94
N ALA A 97 4.75 -9.42 30.08
CA ALA A 97 3.77 -8.47 29.58
C ALA A 97 3.19 -7.64 30.74
N ILE A 98 2.85 -6.37 30.49
CA ILE A 98 2.14 -5.53 31.46
C ILE A 98 0.75 -5.23 30.89
N VAL A 99 -0.30 -5.41 31.69
CA VAL A 99 -1.68 -5.26 31.23
C VAL A 99 -2.51 -4.39 32.17
N LYS A 100 -3.57 -3.77 31.64
CA LYS A 100 -4.54 -3.01 32.45
C LYS A 100 -5.94 -3.59 32.27
N ASN A 101 -6.57 -4.04 33.35
CA ASN A 101 -7.93 -4.60 33.35
C ASN A 101 -8.12 -5.69 32.27
N PHE A 102 -7.18 -6.64 32.17
CA PHE A 102 -7.22 -7.68 31.15
C PHE A 102 -8.16 -8.81 31.60
N LEU A 103 -9.40 -8.81 31.09
CA LEU A 103 -10.46 -9.71 31.56
C LEU A 103 -10.51 -11.06 30.83
N TYR A 104 -9.55 -11.35 29.95
CA TYR A 104 -9.55 -12.57 29.14
C TYR A 104 -8.73 -13.67 29.81
N PRO A 105 -9.21 -14.93 29.82
CA PRO A 105 -8.39 -16.07 30.20
C PRO A 105 -7.11 -16.11 29.36
N TYR A 106 -5.97 -16.36 29.99
CA TYR A 106 -4.67 -16.34 29.32
C TYR A 106 -3.73 -17.44 29.79
N GLU A 107 -2.77 -17.77 28.94
CA GLU A 107 -1.61 -18.62 29.24
C GLU A 107 -0.32 -17.90 28.80
N ILE A 108 0.72 -17.98 29.63
CA ILE A 108 2.02 -17.37 29.31
C ILE A 108 3.16 -18.38 29.51
N HIS A 109 3.96 -18.58 28.46
CA HIS A 109 5.03 -19.59 28.43
C HIS A 109 6.32 -19.08 27.79
N SER A 110 7.47 -19.50 28.35
CA SER A 110 8.80 -19.29 27.79
C SER A 110 9.11 -20.40 26.76
N ILE A 111 9.55 -20.02 25.56
CA ILE A 111 9.82 -20.95 24.45
C ILE A 111 11.33 -21.07 24.22
N SER A 112 11.84 -22.31 24.25
CA SER A 112 13.28 -22.62 24.09
C SER A 112 13.71 -22.92 22.65
N GLU A 113 12.90 -22.53 21.65
CA GLU A 113 13.10 -22.93 20.24
C GLU A 113 14.08 -22.04 19.45
N LEU A 114 14.48 -20.88 19.99
CA LEU A 114 15.43 -19.98 19.33
C LEU A 114 16.89 -20.25 19.75
N SER A 115 17.86 -19.53 19.17
CA SER A 115 19.29 -19.70 19.51
C SER A 115 19.85 -18.63 20.44
N SER A 116 19.04 -17.68 20.89
CA SER A 116 19.42 -16.56 21.76
C SER A 116 19.69 -17.04 23.20
N ASP A 117 20.27 -16.21 24.07
CA ASP A 117 20.25 -16.42 25.52
C ASP A 117 18.92 -16.00 26.16
N HIS A 118 18.09 -15.28 25.40
CA HIS A 118 16.67 -15.03 25.69
C HIS A 118 15.78 -16.07 25.00
N ASN A 119 14.81 -16.57 25.75
CA ASN A 119 13.68 -17.36 25.29
C ASN A 119 12.51 -16.39 25.06
N PRO A 120 11.91 -16.37 23.86
CA PRO A 120 10.69 -15.59 23.64
C PRO A 120 9.56 -16.11 24.54
N ILE A 121 8.64 -15.22 24.88
CA ILE A 121 7.41 -15.57 25.59
C ILE A 121 6.26 -15.63 24.61
N THR A 122 5.35 -16.58 24.81
CA THR A 122 4.07 -16.63 24.11
C THR A 122 2.98 -16.37 25.11
N LEU A 123 2.19 -15.32 24.84
CA LEU A 123 0.99 -14.97 25.58
C LEU A 123 -0.21 -15.38 24.72
N ASN A 124 -0.91 -16.42 25.14
CA ASN A 124 -2.15 -16.87 24.52
C ASN A 124 -3.31 -16.30 25.32
N PHE A 125 -4.32 -15.77 24.64
CA PHE A 125 -5.57 -15.37 25.28
C PHE A 125 -6.75 -15.97 24.51
N PHE A 126 -7.78 -16.35 25.27
CA PHE A 126 -8.93 -17.05 24.74
C PHE A 126 -10.08 -16.06 24.54
N LEU A 127 -10.41 -15.79 23.27
CA LEU A 127 -11.52 -14.91 22.90
C LEU A 127 -12.75 -15.76 22.55
N GLN A 128 -13.93 -15.34 23.02
CA GLN A 128 -15.21 -15.89 22.57
C GLN A 128 -15.60 -15.45 21.14
N TYR A 129 -14.81 -14.57 20.53
CA TYR A 129 -15.07 -14.04 19.19
C TYR A 129 -13.92 -14.34 18.24
N SER A 130 -14.25 -14.75 17.03
CA SER A 130 -13.29 -14.86 15.93
C SER A 130 -12.81 -13.47 15.50
N ILE A 131 -11.51 -13.21 15.64
CA ILE A 131 -10.87 -12.05 15.00
C ILE A 131 -11.04 -12.20 13.49
N PRO A 132 -11.45 -11.17 12.74
CA PRO A 132 -11.42 -11.22 11.29
C PRO A 132 -9.98 -11.53 10.85
N LYS A 133 -9.76 -12.70 10.26
CA LYS A 133 -8.45 -13.08 9.73
C LYS A 133 -8.05 -12.00 8.75
N TYR A 134 -6.99 -11.24 9.03
CA TYR A 134 -6.39 -10.36 8.04
C TYR A 134 -5.94 -11.28 6.91
N PRO A 135 -6.61 -11.25 5.74
CA PRO A 135 -6.19 -12.13 4.70
C PRO A 135 -4.83 -11.63 4.24
N GLY A 136 -3.81 -12.49 4.31
CA GLY A 136 -2.54 -12.24 3.64
C GLY A 136 -2.75 -12.13 2.12
N LYS A 137 -1.81 -12.65 1.32
CA LYS A 137 -2.04 -12.68 -0.13
C LYS A 137 -3.35 -13.40 -0.45
N LEU A 138 -4.27 -12.73 -1.14
CA LEU A 138 -5.55 -13.30 -1.56
C LEU A 138 -5.42 -13.93 -2.95
N LYS A 139 -6.01 -15.13 -3.14
CA LYS A 139 -6.20 -15.74 -4.46
C LYS A 139 -7.69 -15.76 -4.80
N THR A 140 -8.02 -15.16 -5.94
CA THR A 140 -9.40 -15.05 -6.44
C THR A 140 -9.73 -16.17 -7.40
N ASN A 141 -10.87 -16.82 -7.18
CA ASN A 141 -11.48 -17.70 -8.16
C ASN A 141 -12.28 -16.86 -9.17
N TRP A 142 -11.71 -16.62 -10.34
CA TRP A 142 -12.32 -15.78 -11.38
C TRP A 142 -13.59 -16.35 -11.99
N LYS A 143 -13.78 -17.68 -11.96
CA LYS A 143 -15.05 -18.30 -12.39
C LYS A 143 -16.16 -17.93 -11.41
N LYS A 144 -15.92 -18.14 -10.10
CA LYS A 144 -16.86 -17.74 -9.04
C LYS A 144 -17.15 -16.23 -9.08
N PHE A 145 -16.11 -15.40 -9.24
CA PHE A 145 -16.25 -13.94 -9.39
C PHE A 145 -17.23 -13.57 -10.52
N LYS A 146 -17.05 -14.17 -11.71
CA LYS A 146 -17.93 -13.95 -12.86
C LYS A 146 -19.36 -14.42 -12.58
N ASP A 147 -19.50 -15.59 -11.98
CA ASP A 147 -20.82 -16.18 -11.70
C ASP A 147 -21.59 -15.35 -10.65
N THR A 148 -20.92 -14.79 -9.64
CA THR A 148 -21.55 -13.87 -8.69
C THR A 148 -22.08 -12.60 -9.36
N LEU A 149 -21.36 -12.05 -10.33
CA LEU A 149 -21.77 -10.85 -11.06
C LEU A 149 -22.82 -11.08 -12.15
N LYS A 150 -23.08 -12.33 -12.56
CA LYS A 150 -24.12 -12.63 -13.55
C LYS A 150 -25.54 -12.37 -13.04
N ASN A 151 -25.74 -12.40 -11.73
CA ASN A 151 -27.04 -12.22 -11.10
C ASN A 151 -27.34 -10.76 -10.74
N SER A 152 -26.50 -9.81 -11.16
CA SER A 152 -26.79 -8.40 -10.92
C SER A 152 -27.98 -7.92 -11.75
N GLU A 153 -28.78 -7.02 -11.19
CA GLU A 153 -29.95 -6.49 -11.87
C GLU A 153 -29.57 -5.67 -13.11
N PHE A 154 -30.31 -5.90 -14.20
CA PHE A 154 -30.16 -5.14 -15.42
C PHE A 154 -30.53 -3.67 -15.20
N ILE A 155 -29.62 -2.77 -15.57
CA ILE A 155 -29.88 -1.33 -15.51
C ILE A 155 -30.53 -0.91 -16.81
N ASN A 156 -31.84 -0.66 -16.77
CA ASN A 156 -32.52 -0.08 -17.92
C ASN A 156 -32.10 1.40 -18.08
N PRO A 157 -31.48 1.77 -19.22
CA PRO A 157 -31.03 3.14 -19.48
C PRO A 157 -32.14 4.19 -19.33
N HIS A 158 -33.40 3.85 -19.61
CA HIS A 158 -34.52 4.79 -19.56
C HIS A 158 -34.86 5.28 -18.14
N PHE A 159 -34.41 4.59 -17.09
CA PHE A 159 -34.62 5.05 -15.71
C PHE A 159 -33.51 5.98 -15.21
N VAL A 160 -32.38 6.07 -15.93
CA VAL A 160 -31.23 6.91 -15.54
C VAL A 160 -31.37 8.30 -16.15
N ASN A 161 -32.13 9.17 -15.48
CA ASN A 161 -32.50 10.49 -16.04
C ASN A 161 -31.96 11.67 -15.22
N THR A 162 -31.27 11.42 -14.10
CA THR A 162 -30.71 12.48 -13.25
C THR A 162 -29.28 12.16 -12.84
N ALA A 163 -28.50 13.22 -12.56
CA ALA A 163 -27.15 13.13 -12.04
C ALA A 163 -27.06 12.26 -10.77
N LYS A 164 -28.00 12.46 -9.82
CA LYS A 164 -28.08 11.68 -8.57
C LYS A 164 -28.30 10.20 -8.81
N HIS A 165 -29.16 9.84 -9.78
CA HIS A 165 -29.42 8.43 -10.09
C HIS A 165 -28.20 7.77 -10.75
N LEU A 166 -27.49 8.51 -11.62
CA LEU A 166 -26.24 8.05 -12.22
C LEU A 166 -25.17 7.77 -11.16
N ASP A 167 -24.99 8.67 -10.18
CA ASP A 167 -24.06 8.46 -9.06
C ASP A 167 -24.41 7.23 -8.21
N SER A 168 -25.70 7.03 -7.92
CA SER A 168 -26.17 5.85 -7.16
C SER A 168 -25.87 4.53 -7.90
N ILE A 169 -26.08 4.51 -9.22
CA ILE A 169 -25.78 3.36 -10.06
C ILE A 169 -24.28 3.04 -10.06
N VAL A 170 -23.44 4.07 -10.16
CA VAL A 170 -21.98 3.90 -10.10
C VAL A 170 -21.56 3.33 -8.75
N CYS A 171 -22.10 3.85 -7.65
CA CYS A 171 -21.83 3.33 -6.31
C CYS A 171 -22.20 1.85 -6.21
N ARG A 172 -23.41 1.49 -6.63
CA ARG A 172 -23.88 0.10 -6.61
C ARG A 172 -23.01 -0.82 -7.45
N LEU A 173 -22.62 -0.39 -8.65
CA LEU A 173 -21.74 -1.16 -9.54
C LEU A 173 -20.38 -1.43 -8.88
N GLU A 174 -19.78 -0.41 -8.27
CA GLU A 174 -18.51 -0.55 -7.55
C GLU A 174 -18.64 -1.55 -6.38
N ASP A 175 -19.69 -1.41 -5.58
CA ASP A 175 -19.98 -2.30 -4.45
C ASP A 175 -20.20 -3.75 -4.90
N GLU A 176 -20.96 -3.98 -5.98
CA GLU A 176 -21.16 -5.30 -6.57
C GLU A 176 -19.83 -5.95 -6.97
N ILE A 177 -18.95 -5.20 -7.65
CA ILE A 177 -17.64 -5.67 -8.08
C ILE A 177 -16.74 -6.01 -6.88
N ILE A 178 -16.72 -5.15 -5.86
CA ILE A 178 -15.91 -5.34 -4.66
C ILE A 178 -16.43 -6.53 -3.84
N ASN A 179 -17.73 -6.64 -3.62
CA ASN A 179 -18.36 -7.74 -2.89
C ASN A 179 -18.19 -9.08 -3.62
N ALA A 180 -18.30 -9.09 -4.96
CA ALA A 180 -17.99 -10.27 -5.77
C ALA A 180 -16.52 -10.66 -5.61
N LYS A 181 -15.59 -9.70 -5.55
CA LYS A 181 -14.17 -9.96 -5.33
C LYS A 181 -13.90 -10.53 -3.95
N ILE A 182 -14.52 -9.99 -2.90
CA ILE A 182 -14.35 -10.46 -1.52
C ILE A 182 -14.87 -11.89 -1.39
N SER A 183 -16.11 -12.16 -1.82
CA SER A 183 -16.76 -13.47 -1.72
C SER A 183 -16.11 -14.58 -2.59
N SER A 184 -15.35 -14.19 -3.61
CA SER A 184 -14.62 -15.11 -4.50
C SER A 184 -13.12 -15.25 -4.19
N SER A 185 -12.63 -14.54 -3.17
CA SER A 185 -11.23 -14.58 -2.77
C SER A 185 -11.01 -15.41 -1.51
N ASN A 186 -9.96 -16.22 -1.51
CA ASN A 186 -9.53 -16.98 -0.34
C ASN A 186 -8.11 -16.57 0.05
N PRO A 187 -7.78 -16.54 1.36
CA PRO A 187 -6.40 -16.40 1.81
C PRO A 187 -5.53 -17.50 1.18
N VAL A 188 -4.41 -17.11 0.60
CA VAL A 188 -3.36 -18.05 0.23
C VAL A 188 -2.71 -18.48 1.53
N LYS A 189 -2.72 -19.79 1.82
CA LYS A 189 -1.91 -20.32 2.91
C LYS A 189 -0.46 -19.98 2.63
N GLU A 190 0.20 -19.30 3.56
CA GLU A 190 1.65 -19.19 3.52
C GLU A 190 2.22 -20.60 3.62
N ASN A 191 2.72 -21.13 2.51
CA ASN A 191 3.54 -22.32 2.56
C ASN A 191 4.85 -21.88 3.23
N TYR A 192 4.95 -22.08 4.55
CA TYR A 192 6.25 -22.12 5.21
C TYR A 192 6.97 -23.33 4.68
N ILE A 193 7.82 -23.12 3.69
CA ILE A 193 8.58 -24.22 3.13
C ILE A 193 9.82 -24.44 3.99
N TYR A 194 9.69 -25.28 5.01
CA TYR A 194 10.85 -26.01 5.51
C TYR A 194 11.21 -27.04 4.45
N HIS A 195 11.97 -26.61 3.44
CA HIS A 195 12.29 -27.42 2.27
C HIS A 195 13.12 -28.66 2.61
N ASP A 196 13.83 -28.65 3.74
CA ASP A 196 14.79 -29.68 4.07
C ASP A 196 14.39 -30.45 5.33
N SER A 197 14.07 -31.74 5.15
CA SER A 197 13.69 -32.65 6.22
C SER A 197 14.81 -32.81 7.26
N LYS A 198 16.07 -32.78 6.82
CA LYS A 198 17.25 -32.87 7.70
C LYS A 198 17.38 -31.62 8.57
N LEU A 199 17.11 -30.45 8.03
CA LEU A 199 17.10 -29.20 8.80
C LEU A 199 16.02 -29.22 9.88
N ARG A 200 14.84 -29.77 9.59
CA ARG A 200 13.75 -29.92 10.57
C ARG A 200 14.14 -30.88 11.71
N GLU A 201 14.74 -32.03 11.38
CA GLU A 201 15.25 -32.98 12.38
C GLU A 201 16.31 -32.33 13.27
N LEU A 202 17.30 -31.66 12.68
CA LEU A 202 18.38 -30.99 13.43
C LEU A 202 17.84 -29.89 14.35
N ASN A 203 16.86 -29.10 13.89
CA ASN A 203 16.21 -28.09 14.73
C ASN A 203 15.46 -28.72 15.91
N SER A 204 14.77 -29.85 15.70
CA SER A 204 14.09 -30.58 16.77
C SER A 204 15.08 -31.12 17.81
N GLU A 205 16.16 -31.75 17.36
CA GLU A 205 17.23 -32.24 18.23
C GLU A 205 17.92 -31.10 19.01
N ARG A 206 18.16 -29.96 18.34
CA ARG A 206 18.73 -28.76 18.95
C ARG A 206 17.81 -28.23 20.06
N ASN A 207 16.52 -28.10 19.78
CA ASN A 207 15.53 -27.59 20.74
C ASN A 207 15.46 -28.49 21.98
N LEU A 208 15.48 -29.82 21.79
CA LEU A 208 15.53 -30.77 22.89
C LEU A 208 16.82 -30.63 23.72
N ALA A 209 17.98 -30.60 23.06
CA ALA A 209 19.27 -30.42 23.73
C ALA A 209 19.36 -29.07 24.48
N ARG A 210 18.78 -28.01 23.92
CA ARG A 210 18.70 -26.68 24.54
C ARG A 210 17.82 -26.70 25.79
N LYS A 211 16.62 -27.28 25.68
CA LYS A 211 15.70 -27.46 26.83
C LYS A 211 16.38 -28.24 27.96
N MET A 212 16.99 -29.38 27.64
CA MET A 212 17.71 -30.18 28.63
C MET A 212 18.91 -29.43 29.23
N PHE A 213 19.69 -28.69 28.43
CA PHE A 213 20.80 -27.88 28.94
C PHE A 213 20.31 -26.76 29.87
N GLN A 214 19.20 -26.09 29.53
CA GLN A 214 18.60 -25.05 30.37
C GLN A 214 18.14 -25.60 31.72
N THR A 215 17.67 -26.86 31.76
CA THR A 215 17.27 -27.56 32.99
C THR A 215 18.44 -28.08 33.81
N TYR A 216 19.35 -28.84 33.21
CA TYR A 216 20.35 -29.63 33.94
C TYR A 216 21.76 -29.00 33.96
N ARG A 217 22.01 -27.99 33.12
CA ARG A 217 23.31 -27.30 32.97
C ARG A 217 24.51 -28.23 32.71
N ASP A 218 24.27 -29.41 32.15
CA ASP A 218 25.31 -30.39 31.81
C ASP A 218 26.21 -29.89 30.65
N PRO A 219 27.55 -29.83 30.86
CA PRO A 219 28.51 -29.49 29.81
C PRO A 219 28.47 -30.38 28.56
N VAL A 220 28.03 -31.64 28.67
CA VAL A 220 27.85 -32.55 27.53
C VAL A 220 26.70 -32.07 26.64
N LEU A 221 25.58 -31.66 27.25
CA LEU A 221 24.45 -31.07 26.53
C LEU A 221 24.84 -29.75 25.85
N LYS A 222 25.67 -28.91 26.50
CA LYS A 222 26.19 -27.68 25.88
C LYS A 222 27.05 -27.97 24.64
N ARG A 223 27.92 -28.98 24.71
CA ARG A 223 28.73 -29.44 23.56
C ARG A 223 27.84 -29.96 22.42
N LYS A 224 26.81 -30.76 22.75
CA LYS A 224 25.82 -31.24 21.77
C LYS A 224 25.06 -30.10 21.11
N LEU A 225 24.59 -29.12 21.89
CA LEU A 225 23.91 -27.92 21.40
C LEU A 225 24.79 -27.11 20.43
N ASN A 226 26.05 -26.85 20.81
CA ASN A 226 27.00 -26.12 19.96
C ASN A 226 27.28 -26.86 18.64
N LYS A 227 27.38 -28.19 18.69
CA LYS A 227 27.55 -29.03 17.48
C LYS A 227 26.33 -28.94 16.56
N LEU A 228 25.13 -29.06 17.10
CA LEU A 228 23.88 -28.96 16.35
C LEU A 228 23.70 -27.56 15.72
N ASN A 229 23.98 -26.49 16.47
CA ASN A 229 23.97 -25.13 15.93
C ASN A 229 24.92 -24.96 14.74
N LYS A 230 26.14 -25.52 14.83
CA LYS A 230 27.11 -25.48 13.73
C LYS A 230 26.66 -26.28 12.51
N GLN A 231 26.01 -27.44 12.73
CA GLN A 231 25.45 -28.27 11.65
C GLN A 231 24.30 -27.57 10.94
N ILE A 232 23.35 -26.99 11.71
CA ILE A 232 22.23 -26.21 11.19
C ILE A 232 22.75 -25.05 10.35
N LYS A 233 23.66 -24.21 10.89
CA LYS A 233 24.23 -23.08 10.16
C LYS A 233 24.91 -23.48 8.85
N LYS A 234 25.65 -24.60 8.85
CA LYS A 234 26.29 -25.13 7.63
C LYS A 234 25.27 -25.60 6.60
N LEU A 235 24.22 -26.28 7.05
CA LEU A 235 23.19 -26.81 6.17
C LEU A 235 22.35 -25.67 5.58
N ASP A 236 21.93 -24.70 6.40
CA ASP A 236 21.23 -23.49 5.95
C ASP A 236 22.03 -22.76 4.88
N GLN A 237 23.31 -22.49 5.14
CA GLN A 237 24.19 -21.83 4.18
C GLN A 237 24.31 -22.62 2.87
N LYS A 238 24.38 -23.96 2.95
CA LYS A 238 24.43 -24.82 1.77
C LYS A 238 23.13 -24.73 0.96
N ILE A 239 21.98 -24.85 1.61
CA ILE A 239 20.66 -24.75 0.98
C ILE A 239 20.48 -23.40 0.30
N GLU A 240 20.80 -22.30 0.99
CA GLU A 240 20.73 -20.94 0.44
C GLU A 240 21.64 -20.77 -0.78
N THR A 241 22.89 -21.27 -0.69
CA THR A 241 23.86 -21.18 -1.78
C THR A 241 23.41 -21.99 -3.00
N GLU A 242 22.92 -23.22 -2.81
CA GLU A 242 22.41 -24.07 -3.88
C GLU A 242 21.15 -23.46 -4.51
N ALA A 243 20.21 -22.94 -3.71
CA ALA A 243 19.02 -22.26 -4.21
C ALA A 243 19.39 -21.03 -5.06
N PHE A 244 20.31 -20.20 -4.57
CA PHE A 244 20.80 -19.03 -5.30
C PHE A 244 21.54 -19.41 -6.59
N THR A 245 22.38 -20.45 -6.55
CA THR A 245 23.11 -20.94 -7.72
C THR A 245 22.14 -21.47 -8.77
N ASN A 246 21.14 -22.24 -8.36
CA ASN A 246 20.10 -22.75 -9.26
C ASN A 246 19.27 -21.61 -9.86
N GLU A 247 18.94 -20.56 -9.09
CA GLU A 247 18.28 -19.38 -9.63
C GLU A 247 19.16 -18.72 -10.70
N LEU A 248 20.45 -18.51 -10.43
CA LEU A 248 21.40 -17.88 -11.35
C LEU A 248 21.63 -18.70 -12.63
N LEU A 249 21.71 -20.02 -12.54
CA LEU A 249 21.86 -20.91 -13.70
C LEU A 249 20.62 -20.90 -14.60
N ASN A 250 19.44 -20.62 -14.05
CA ASN A 250 18.18 -20.56 -14.81
C ASN A 250 17.88 -19.16 -15.36
N VAL A 251 18.75 -18.18 -15.15
CA VAL A 251 18.61 -16.82 -15.70
C VAL A 251 19.03 -16.79 -17.17
N ASN A 252 18.16 -16.28 -18.03
CA ASN A 252 18.34 -16.14 -19.48
C ASN A 252 18.15 -14.68 -19.94
N ALA A 253 19.02 -14.22 -20.84
CA ALA A 253 19.00 -12.88 -21.40
C ALA A 253 17.79 -12.61 -22.32
N THR A 254 17.20 -13.64 -22.94
CA THR A 254 16.17 -13.47 -23.98
C THR A 254 14.73 -13.53 -23.46
N ASP A 255 14.48 -14.06 -22.26
CA ASP A 255 13.12 -14.28 -21.73
C ASP A 255 12.72 -13.29 -20.60
N GLY A 256 13.59 -12.31 -20.33
CA GLY A 256 13.38 -11.29 -19.30
C GLY A 256 13.62 -11.77 -17.86
N THR A 257 14.07 -13.01 -17.64
CA THR A 257 14.45 -13.49 -16.29
C THR A 257 15.65 -12.75 -15.74
N VAL A 258 16.63 -12.35 -16.57
CA VAL A 258 17.71 -11.42 -16.17
C VAL A 258 17.14 -10.16 -15.54
N TRP A 259 16.15 -9.53 -16.17
CA TRP A 259 15.56 -8.31 -15.64
C TRP A 259 14.79 -8.57 -14.34
N LYS A 260 14.09 -9.69 -14.20
CA LYS A 260 13.42 -10.07 -12.95
C LYS A 260 14.42 -10.27 -11.81
N PHE A 261 15.56 -10.91 -12.08
CA PHE A 261 16.64 -11.11 -11.12
C PHE A 261 17.30 -9.78 -10.72
N VAL A 262 17.64 -8.92 -11.69
CA VAL A 262 18.39 -7.67 -11.44
C VAL A 262 17.53 -6.55 -10.83
N THR A 263 16.23 -6.50 -11.14
CA THR A 263 15.35 -5.39 -10.75
C THR A 263 15.27 -5.14 -9.23
N PRO A 264 15.13 -6.17 -8.37
CA PRO A 264 15.19 -6.01 -6.91
C PRO A 264 16.46 -5.30 -6.44
N PHE A 265 17.62 -5.63 -7.00
CA PHE A 265 18.90 -5.01 -6.64
C PHE A 265 19.01 -3.54 -7.08
N LYS A 266 18.27 -3.14 -8.12
CA LYS A 266 18.22 -1.73 -8.59
C LYS A 266 17.25 -0.87 -7.77
N LYS A 267 16.21 -1.45 -7.19
CA LYS A 267 15.18 -0.71 -6.45
C LYS A 267 15.68 -0.34 -5.05
N LYS A 268 16.19 0.88 -4.90
CA LYS A 268 16.25 1.53 -3.59
C LYS A 268 14.82 1.96 -3.23
N THR A 269 14.15 1.24 -2.33
CA THR A 269 12.92 1.74 -1.70
C THR A 269 13.31 2.97 -0.88
N LYS A 270 13.13 4.16 -1.45
CA LYS A 270 13.32 5.41 -0.73
C LYS A 270 12.00 5.75 -0.04
N SER A 271 11.97 5.59 1.28
CA SER A 271 10.92 6.19 2.08
C SER A 271 11.02 7.71 1.93
N ILE A 272 9.87 8.40 1.97
CA ILE A 272 9.86 9.86 2.02
C ILE A 272 10.51 10.25 3.37
N PRO A 273 11.63 11.02 3.35
CA PRO A 273 12.29 11.44 4.58
C PRO A 273 11.37 12.40 5.36
N SER A 274 11.84 12.88 6.50
CA SER A 274 11.14 13.98 7.18
C SER A 274 11.03 15.19 6.25
N LEU A 275 9.86 15.81 6.23
CA LEU A 275 9.57 16.94 5.36
C LEU A 275 9.59 18.24 6.16
N ASN A 276 10.15 19.28 5.55
CA ASN A 276 10.11 20.63 6.09
C ASN A 276 8.82 21.31 5.60
N GLY A 277 7.97 21.72 6.53
CA GLY A 277 6.73 22.43 6.24
C GLY A 277 6.60 23.73 7.03
N PRO A 278 5.57 24.53 6.74
CA PRO A 278 5.36 25.84 7.38
C PRO A 278 5.17 25.74 8.91
N GLY A 279 4.72 24.59 9.42
CA GLY A 279 4.54 24.31 10.86
C GLY A 279 5.67 23.53 11.53
N GLY A 280 6.79 23.25 10.86
CA GLY A 280 7.94 22.52 11.43
C GLY A 280 8.38 21.30 10.61
N ILE A 281 8.77 20.22 11.29
CA ILE A 281 9.27 18.99 10.65
C ILE A 281 8.22 17.88 10.78
N ALA A 282 7.75 17.36 9.65
CA ALA A 282 6.86 16.20 9.59
C ALA A 282 7.64 14.90 9.62
N ASN A 283 7.39 14.05 10.62
CA ASN A 283 8.09 12.78 10.82
C ASN A 283 7.18 11.56 10.58
N THR A 284 5.89 11.68 10.90
CA THR A 284 4.92 10.60 10.67
C THR A 284 4.40 10.63 9.22
N ASP A 285 3.93 9.48 8.71
CA ASP A 285 3.40 9.42 7.34
C ASP A 285 2.14 10.29 7.16
N LEU A 286 1.34 10.43 8.22
CA LEU A 286 0.18 11.33 8.24
C LEU A 286 0.59 12.79 8.16
N GLU A 287 1.55 13.23 8.98
CA GLU A 287 2.09 14.60 8.92
C GLU A 287 2.70 14.91 7.55
N LYS A 288 3.46 13.97 6.99
CA LYS A 288 4.06 14.12 5.65
C LYS A 288 3.00 14.25 4.57
N ALA A 289 1.93 13.45 4.65
CA ALA A 289 0.81 13.54 3.72
C ALA A 289 0.11 14.89 3.80
N ASN A 290 -0.13 15.41 5.01
CA ASN A 290 -0.74 16.72 5.21
C ASN A 290 0.16 17.86 4.70
N PHE A 291 1.46 17.83 4.98
CA PHE A 291 2.40 18.85 4.48
C PHE A 291 2.47 18.88 2.94
N LEU A 292 2.42 17.71 2.31
CA LEU A 292 2.34 17.62 0.85
C LEU A 292 0.99 18.13 0.33
N ALA A 293 -0.12 17.84 1.01
CA ALA A 293 -1.44 18.33 0.64
C ALA A 293 -1.53 19.85 0.72
N GLU A 294 -1.09 20.45 1.83
CA GLU A 294 -1.01 21.92 2.00
C GLU A 294 -0.13 22.55 0.93
N SER A 295 1.06 21.98 0.70
CA SER A 295 1.94 22.43 -0.37
C SER A 295 1.24 22.38 -1.72
N LEU A 296 0.55 21.29 -2.06
CA LEU A 296 -0.18 21.18 -3.32
C LEU A 296 -1.33 22.18 -3.42
N GLU A 297 -2.10 22.39 -2.35
CA GLU A 297 -3.17 23.39 -2.31
C GLU A 297 -2.66 24.78 -2.65
N THR A 298 -1.52 25.20 -2.08
CA THR A 298 -0.90 26.49 -2.44
C THR A 298 -0.42 26.55 -3.89
N GLN A 299 -0.15 25.42 -4.52
CA GLN A 299 0.31 25.36 -5.91
C GLN A 299 -0.85 25.40 -6.91
N PHE A 300 -2.03 24.92 -6.51
CA PHE A 300 -3.28 24.93 -7.27
C PHE A 300 -4.06 26.25 -7.15
N THR A 301 -3.39 27.34 -6.74
CA THR A 301 -3.97 28.68 -6.70
C THR A 301 -3.77 29.44 -8.02
N LEU A 302 -4.70 30.34 -8.33
CA LEU A 302 -4.63 31.23 -9.48
C LEU A 302 -3.44 32.19 -9.35
N ASN A 303 -2.86 32.61 -10.48
CA ASN A 303 -1.85 33.65 -10.48
C ASN A 303 -2.49 34.99 -10.11
N ASN A 304 -1.80 35.81 -9.31
CA ASN A 304 -2.22 37.18 -8.98
C ASN A 304 -2.04 38.18 -10.15
N ILE A 305 -1.97 37.69 -11.39
CA ILE A 305 -1.84 38.53 -12.58
C ILE A 305 -3.24 38.73 -13.12
N THR A 306 -3.92 39.76 -12.63
CA THR A 306 -5.25 40.15 -13.09
C THR A 306 -5.11 41.22 -14.18
N ASN A 307 -5.67 40.94 -15.35
CA ASN A 307 -5.83 41.93 -16.42
C ASN A 307 -7.35 42.09 -16.60
N PRO A 308 -7.95 43.22 -16.19
CA PRO A 308 -9.40 43.41 -16.20
C PRO A 308 -10.04 43.12 -17.56
N ASP A 309 -9.42 43.60 -18.64
CA ASP A 309 -9.93 43.40 -20.01
C ASP A 309 -9.94 41.90 -20.38
N THR A 310 -8.90 41.16 -19.98
CA THR A 310 -8.81 39.72 -20.23
C THR A 310 -9.83 38.95 -19.39
N GLU A 311 -10.03 39.33 -18.13
CA GLU A 311 -11.02 38.71 -17.26
C GLU A 311 -12.44 38.92 -17.77
N GLU A 312 -12.77 40.13 -18.22
CA GLU A 312 -14.07 40.45 -18.82
C GLU A 312 -14.29 39.65 -20.11
N LEU A 313 -13.30 39.62 -21.02
CA LEU A 313 -13.37 38.84 -22.25
C LEU A 313 -13.63 37.35 -21.99
N VAL A 314 -12.95 36.75 -21.00
CA VAL A 314 -13.17 35.34 -20.70
C VAL A 314 -14.51 35.13 -19.98
N ALA A 315 -14.91 36.01 -19.06
CA ALA A 315 -16.21 35.93 -18.41
C ALA A 315 -17.35 35.96 -19.44
N ASP A 316 -17.28 36.86 -20.43
CA ASP A 316 -18.23 36.95 -21.53
C ASP A 316 -18.23 35.67 -22.38
N SER A 317 -17.06 35.15 -22.71
CA SER A 317 -16.93 33.90 -23.48
C SER A 317 -17.56 32.71 -22.74
N VAL A 318 -17.32 32.60 -21.43
CA VAL A 318 -17.90 31.54 -20.59
C VAL A 318 -19.42 31.69 -20.48
N MET A 319 -19.92 32.92 -20.32
CA MET A 319 -21.35 33.19 -20.26
C MET A 319 -22.06 32.89 -21.58
N ARG A 320 -21.49 33.28 -22.72
CA ARG A 320 -22.00 32.90 -24.05
C ARG A 320 -22.07 31.39 -24.19
N PHE A 321 -20.96 30.69 -23.91
CA PHE A 321 -20.90 29.23 -23.97
C PHE A 321 -21.99 28.58 -23.11
N ARG A 322 -22.16 29.00 -21.85
CA ARG A 322 -23.19 28.45 -20.95
C ARG A 322 -24.62 28.71 -21.42
N THR A 323 -24.85 29.86 -22.06
CA THR A 323 -26.19 30.26 -22.54
C THR A 323 -26.56 29.52 -23.84
N GLU A 324 -25.58 29.32 -24.72
CA GLU A 324 -25.72 28.64 -26.02
C GLU A 324 -25.65 27.11 -25.91
N ALA A 325 -24.99 26.57 -24.87
CA ALA A 325 -24.82 25.13 -24.64
C ALA A 325 -26.09 24.37 -24.19
N ASN A 326 -27.27 25.01 -24.22
CA ASN A 326 -28.56 24.30 -24.07
C ASN A 326 -28.90 23.42 -25.29
N SER A 327 -28.09 23.46 -26.35
CA SER A 327 -28.10 22.43 -27.37
C SER A 327 -27.45 21.15 -26.82
N VAL A 328 -28.28 20.14 -26.53
CA VAL A 328 -27.81 18.76 -26.29
C VAL A 328 -26.82 18.44 -27.40
N CYS A 329 -25.57 18.13 -27.05
CA CYS A 329 -24.56 17.74 -28.02
C CYS A 329 -25.01 16.44 -28.69
N LYS A 330 -25.66 16.58 -29.85
CA LYS A 330 -26.19 15.47 -30.65
C LYS A 330 -25.14 14.94 -31.63
N ASP A 331 -23.96 15.55 -31.67
CA ASP A 331 -22.97 15.34 -32.72
C ASP A 331 -21.99 14.19 -32.43
N PHE A 332 -22.07 13.56 -31.25
CA PHE A 332 -21.21 12.44 -30.92
C PHE A 332 -21.96 11.11 -30.88
N ASP A 333 -21.41 10.13 -31.60
CA ASP A 333 -21.88 8.76 -31.56
C ASP A 333 -21.85 8.20 -30.13
N LEU A 334 -22.98 7.61 -29.74
CA LEU A 334 -23.13 6.92 -28.47
C LEU A 334 -22.09 5.80 -28.32
N PRO A 335 -21.62 5.51 -27.09
CA PRO A 335 -20.62 4.48 -26.86
C PRO A 335 -21.19 3.10 -27.16
N LEU A 336 -20.46 2.30 -27.95
CA LEU A 336 -20.83 0.92 -28.23
C LEU A 336 -20.21 -0.04 -27.20
N PRO A 337 -20.88 -1.16 -26.86
CA PRO A 337 -20.31 -2.17 -25.97
C PRO A 337 -18.98 -2.75 -26.46
N SER A 338 -18.78 -2.82 -27.78
CA SER A 338 -17.52 -3.25 -28.40
C SER A 338 -16.37 -2.31 -28.07
N GLU A 339 -16.59 -0.99 -28.08
CA GLU A 339 -15.57 0.00 -27.75
C GLU A 339 -15.14 -0.09 -26.28
N VAL A 340 -16.10 -0.28 -25.38
CA VAL A 340 -15.81 -0.52 -23.96
C VAL A 340 -15.01 -1.81 -23.78
N LEU A 341 -15.41 -2.89 -24.46
CA LEU A 341 -14.71 -4.17 -24.41
C LEU A 341 -13.27 -4.06 -24.94
N ASP A 342 -13.04 -3.33 -26.03
CA ASP A 342 -11.71 -3.14 -26.60
C ASP A 342 -10.82 -2.29 -25.70
N CYS A 343 -11.39 -1.25 -25.06
CA CYS A 343 -10.69 -0.50 -24.01
C CYS A 343 -10.28 -1.45 -22.87
N ILE A 344 -11.20 -2.28 -22.36
CA ILE A 344 -10.93 -3.27 -21.30
C ILE A 344 -9.81 -4.24 -21.71
N LYS A 345 -9.83 -4.76 -22.94
CA LYS A 345 -8.78 -5.64 -23.46
C LYS A 345 -7.41 -4.98 -23.48
N SER A 346 -7.34 -3.68 -23.79
CA SER A 346 -6.09 -2.91 -23.84
C SER A 346 -5.47 -2.62 -22.46
N LEU A 347 -6.24 -2.73 -21.37
CA LEU A 347 -5.76 -2.40 -20.02
C LEU A 347 -4.54 -3.24 -19.61
N ARG A 348 -3.56 -2.61 -18.95
CA ARG A 348 -2.42 -3.32 -18.36
C ARG A 348 -2.79 -3.85 -16.98
N ILE A 349 -2.67 -5.16 -16.76
CA ILE A 349 -3.17 -5.86 -15.56
C ILE A 349 -2.53 -5.34 -14.25
N ASN A 350 -1.23 -5.05 -14.26
CA ASN A 350 -0.46 -4.72 -13.04
C ASN A 350 -0.38 -3.21 -12.77
N LYS A 351 -1.48 -2.48 -13.03
CA LYS A 351 -1.59 -1.07 -12.67
C LYS A 351 -2.22 -0.92 -11.29
N ALA A 352 -1.78 0.10 -10.55
CA ALA A 352 -2.37 0.44 -9.25
C ALA A 352 -3.84 0.85 -9.43
N PRO A 353 -4.75 0.36 -8.56
CA PRO A 353 -6.14 0.79 -8.56
C PRO A 353 -6.27 2.25 -8.07
N GLY A 354 -7.46 2.84 -8.26
CA GLY A 354 -7.82 4.09 -7.60
C GLY A 354 -8.28 3.84 -6.16
N ILE A 355 -8.92 4.85 -5.57
CA ILE A 355 -9.48 4.79 -4.21
C ILE A 355 -10.57 3.70 -4.05
N ASP A 356 -11.21 3.31 -5.15
CA ASP A 356 -12.21 2.25 -5.23
C ASP A 356 -11.63 0.82 -5.00
N GLY A 357 -10.31 0.65 -5.08
CA GLY A 357 -9.66 -0.66 -4.99
C GLY A 357 -9.92 -1.58 -6.19
N ILE A 358 -10.62 -1.11 -7.23
CA ILE A 358 -10.94 -1.91 -8.43
C ILE A 358 -9.74 -1.87 -9.39
N ASN A 359 -9.03 -2.98 -9.45
CA ASN A 359 -7.86 -3.12 -10.33
C ASN A 359 -8.22 -3.63 -11.73
N ASN A 360 -7.31 -3.41 -12.68
CA ASN A 360 -7.49 -3.84 -14.07
C ASN A 360 -7.68 -5.36 -14.24
N LYS A 361 -7.19 -6.17 -13.30
CA LYS A 361 -7.40 -7.62 -13.33
C LYS A 361 -8.86 -7.99 -13.07
N MET A 362 -9.53 -7.27 -12.17
CA MET A 362 -10.97 -7.41 -11.90
C MET A 362 -11.77 -6.98 -13.14
N ILE A 363 -11.43 -5.84 -13.72
CA ILE A 363 -12.12 -5.29 -14.90
C ILE A 363 -12.04 -6.26 -16.10
N LYS A 364 -10.87 -6.86 -16.37
CA LYS A 364 -10.73 -7.87 -17.44
C LYS A 364 -11.52 -9.16 -17.20
N ASN A 365 -11.98 -9.39 -15.97
CA ASN A 365 -12.78 -10.55 -15.60
C ASN A 365 -14.26 -10.24 -15.41
N LEU A 366 -14.73 -9.04 -15.78
CA LEU A 366 -16.15 -8.70 -15.73
C LEU A 366 -16.95 -9.54 -16.75
N PRO A 367 -18.17 -9.99 -16.40
CA PRO A 367 -19.06 -10.62 -17.37
C PRO A 367 -19.65 -9.58 -18.34
N LEU A 368 -20.18 -10.07 -19.47
CA LEU A 368 -20.76 -9.23 -20.52
C LEU A 368 -21.87 -8.31 -19.98
N HIS A 369 -22.71 -8.81 -19.08
CA HIS A 369 -23.77 -8.03 -18.43
C HIS A 369 -23.22 -6.75 -17.79
N THR A 370 -22.16 -6.86 -16.99
CA THR A 370 -21.52 -5.71 -16.34
C THR A 370 -20.89 -4.74 -17.34
N ILE A 371 -20.36 -5.24 -18.46
CA ILE A 371 -19.83 -4.40 -19.55
C ILE A 371 -20.95 -3.58 -20.20
N LEU A 372 -22.13 -4.17 -20.40
CA LEU A 372 -23.30 -3.44 -20.88
C LEU A 372 -23.72 -2.35 -19.88
N THR A 373 -23.70 -2.65 -18.58
CA THR A 373 -23.96 -1.66 -17.53
C THR A 373 -22.99 -0.48 -17.59
N ILE A 374 -21.69 -0.75 -17.72
CA ILE A 374 -20.67 0.30 -17.88
C ILE A 374 -20.93 1.12 -19.14
N THR A 375 -21.33 0.49 -20.24
CA THR A 375 -21.67 1.18 -21.49
C THR A 375 -22.85 2.13 -21.29
N THR A 376 -23.90 1.68 -20.60
CA THR A 376 -25.06 2.52 -20.22
C THR A 376 -24.65 3.71 -19.35
N ILE A 377 -23.75 3.50 -18.38
CA ILE A 377 -23.23 4.58 -17.54
C ILE A 377 -22.50 5.62 -18.40
N ILE A 378 -21.59 5.21 -19.28
CA ILE A 378 -20.83 6.12 -20.14
C ILE A 378 -21.77 6.89 -21.09
N HIS A 379 -22.76 6.21 -21.67
CA HIS A 379 -23.80 6.86 -22.47
C HIS A 379 -24.49 7.96 -21.65
N LYS A 380 -24.89 7.66 -20.41
CA LYS A 380 -25.59 8.62 -19.56
C LYS A 380 -24.72 9.77 -19.08
N ILE A 381 -23.42 9.56 -18.90
CA ILE A 381 -22.46 10.64 -18.66
C ILE A 381 -22.52 11.64 -19.81
N MET A 382 -22.48 11.16 -21.05
CA MET A 382 -22.49 12.02 -22.24
C MET A 382 -23.83 12.74 -22.44
N THR A 383 -24.95 12.05 -22.24
CA THR A 383 -26.28 12.66 -22.47
C THR A 383 -26.75 13.58 -21.36
N LEU A 384 -26.37 13.30 -20.10
CA LEU A 384 -26.76 14.13 -18.95
C LEU A 384 -25.77 15.26 -18.67
N GLY A 385 -24.58 15.24 -19.30
CA GLY A 385 -23.50 16.18 -19.00
C GLY A 385 -22.97 16.05 -17.57
N HIS A 386 -23.23 14.92 -16.89
CA HIS A 386 -22.80 14.68 -15.51
C HIS A 386 -21.80 13.54 -15.43
N PHE A 387 -20.57 13.87 -15.05
CA PHE A 387 -19.57 12.86 -14.73
C PHE A 387 -19.70 12.42 -13.25
N PRO A 388 -19.66 11.12 -12.92
CA PRO A 388 -19.96 10.63 -11.58
C PRO A 388 -18.95 11.17 -10.57
N THR A 389 -19.45 11.57 -9.40
CA THR A 389 -18.66 12.23 -8.35
C THR A 389 -17.54 11.31 -7.84
N ARG A 390 -17.84 10.03 -7.62
CA ARG A 390 -16.84 9.03 -7.18
C ARG A 390 -15.72 8.82 -8.20
N TRP A 391 -16.02 8.99 -9.48
CA TRP A 391 -15.06 8.87 -10.57
C TRP A 391 -14.16 10.10 -10.72
N LYS A 392 -14.53 11.25 -10.14
CA LYS A 392 -13.68 12.46 -10.08
C LYS A 392 -12.62 12.39 -8.97
N THR A 393 -12.86 11.58 -7.93
CA THR A 393 -11.97 11.49 -6.77
C THR A 393 -10.75 10.63 -7.08
N ALA A 394 -9.54 11.16 -6.88
CA ALA A 394 -8.29 10.46 -7.09
C ALA A 394 -7.47 10.34 -5.80
N THR A 395 -6.72 9.25 -5.67
CA THR A 395 -5.64 9.17 -4.67
C THR A 395 -4.39 9.86 -5.24
N VAL A 396 -3.91 10.92 -4.60
CA VAL A 396 -2.69 11.62 -5.03
C VAL A 396 -1.47 10.93 -4.45
N VAL A 397 -0.58 10.46 -5.33
CA VAL A 397 0.69 9.84 -4.97
C VAL A 397 1.85 10.78 -5.30
N PRO A 398 2.61 11.26 -4.31
CA PRO A 398 3.74 12.15 -4.53
C PRO A 398 4.94 11.38 -5.12
N ILE A 399 5.52 11.88 -6.21
CA ILE A 399 6.76 11.32 -6.80
C ILE A 399 7.85 12.39 -6.82
N LEU A 400 8.98 12.09 -6.18
CA LEU A 400 10.14 12.99 -6.15
C LEU A 400 10.67 13.27 -7.56
N LYS A 401 10.84 14.56 -7.89
CA LYS A 401 11.49 15.00 -9.13
C LYS A 401 12.96 14.55 -9.15
N PRO A 402 13.47 14.02 -10.27
CA PRO A 402 14.88 13.62 -10.37
C PRO A 402 15.81 14.77 -9.98
N GLY A 403 16.76 14.51 -9.07
CA GLY A 403 17.78 15.48 -8.65
C GLY A 403 17.31 16.61 -7.73
N LYS A 404 16.08 16.56 -7.21
CA LYS A 404 15.55 17.56 -6.26
C LYS A 404 15.68 17.10 -4.80
N ASP A 405 15.65 18.07 -3.88
CA ASP A 405 15.76 17.84 -2.44
C ASP A 405 14.53 17.06 -1.93
N PRO A 406 14.72 15.86 -1.34
CA PRO A 406 13.61 15.05 -0.85
C PRO A 406 12.95 15.59 0.44
N THR A 407 13.54 16.57 1.12
CA THR A 407 12.97 17.17 2.34
C THR A 407 12.01 18.34 2.03
N ASP A 408 12.06 18.87 0.82
CA ASP A 408 11.22 19.96 0.33
C ASP A 408 9.93 19.41 -0.32
N THR A 409 8.77 19.88 0.17
CA THR A 409 7.44 19.48 -0.35
C THR A 409 7.24 19.85 -1.82
N THR A 410 7.86 20.93 -2.31
CA THR A 410 7.73 21.39 -3.71
C THR A 410 8.51 20.54 -4.71
N SER A 411 9.41 19.68 -4.21
CA SER A 411 10.20 18.73 -5.00
C SER A 411 9.40 17.54 -5.50
N TYR A 412 8.17 17.35 -5.03
CA TYR A 412 7.32 16.23 -5.41
C TYR A 412 6.34 16.63 -6.53
N ARG A 413 6.04 15.69 -7.44
CA ARG A 413 4.97 15.79 -8.43
C ARG A 413 3.75 15.02 -7.94
N PRO A 414 2.55 15.60 -7.97
CA PRO A 414 1.34 14.84 -7.69
C PRO A 414 1.04 13.90 -8.88
N ILE A 415 0.80 12.62 -8.60
CA ILE A 415 0.25 11.68 -9.58
C ILE A 415 -1.12 11.23 -9.09
N SER A 416 -2.16 11.60 -9.84
CA SER A 416 -3.55 11.26 -9.52
C SER A 416 -3.89 9.83 -9.98
N LEU A 417 -4.16 8.96 -9.01
CA LEU A 417 -4.70 7.61 -9.25
C LEU A 417 -6.22 7.66 -9.28
N LEU A 418 -6.77 7.97 -10.46
CA LEU A 418 -8.21 7.89 -10.73
C LEU A 418 -8.70 6.43 -10.81
N PRO A 419 -9.98 6.18 -10.46
CA PRO A 419 -10.66 4.90 -10.66
C PRO A 419 -10.46 4.34 -12.06
N SER A 420 -10.24 3.03 -12.16
CA SER A 420 -9.93 2.42 -13.46
C SER A 420 -11.14 2.43 -14.40
N LEU A 421 -12.36 2.36 -13.86
CA LEU A 421 -13.61 2.52 -14.63
C LEU A 421 -13.79 3.96 -15.15
N SER A 422 -13.42 4.98 -14.36
CA SER A 422 -13.40 6.38 -14.80
C SER A 422 -12.55 6.57 -16.06
N LYS A 423 -11.35 5.99 -16.06
CA LYS A 423 -10.41 6.08 -17.19
C LYS A 423 -10.95 5.44 -18.48
N ILE A 424 -11.83 4.43 -18.37
CA ILE A 424 -12.50 3.86 -19.54
C ILE A 424 -13.47 4.88 -20.14
N ALA A 425 -14.27 5.55 -19.31
CA ALA A 425 -15.17 6.61 -19.75
C ALA A 425 -14.38 7.78 -20.36
N GLU A 426 -13.34 8.25 -19.69
CA GLU A 426 -12.44 9.30 -20.18
C GLU A 426 -11.80 8.93 -21.52
N HIS A 427 -11.38 7.67 -21.70
CA HIS A 427 -10.79 7.22 -22.95
C HIS A 427 -11.78 7.27 -24.12
N LEU A 428 -13.04 6.90 -23.90
CA LEU A 428 -14.07 6.98 -24.94
C LEU A 428 -14.40 8.44 -25.27
N ILE A 429 -14.52 9.32 -24.27
CA ILE A 429 -14.71 10.76 -24.47
C ILE A 429 -13.53 11.36 -25.24
N LEU A 430 -12.31 11.04 -24.83
CA LEU A 430 -11.08 11.49 -25.51
C LEU A 430 -11.03 11.03 -26.96
N LYS A 431 -11.46 9.80 -27.26
CA LYS A 431 -11.55 9.31 -28.64
C LYS A 431 -12.50 10.15 -29.49
N ARG A 432 -13.68 10.49 -28.95
CA ARG A 432 -14.66 11.35 -29.63
C ARG A 432 -14.12 12.77 -29.85
N LEU A 433 -13.51 13.37 -28.83
CA LEU A 433 -12.86 14.68 -28.95
C LEU A 433 -11.75 14.69 -30.00
N ASN A 434 -10.88 13.67 -30.01
CA ASN A 434 -9.81 13.59 -30.99
C ASN A 434 -10.32 13.43 -32.43
N ASN A 435 -11.41 12.68 -32.64
CA ASN A 435 -12.05 12.56 -33.95
C ASN A 435 -12.53 13.93 -34.43
N TYR A 436 -13.26 14.66 -33.58
CA TYR A 436 -13.74 16.00 -33.88
C TYR A 436 -12.60 16.98 -34.19
N LEU A 437 -11.55 17.01 -33.35
CA LEU A 437 -10.38 17.87 -33.55
C LEU A 437 -9.67 17.59 -34.88
N LYS A 438 -9.66 16.33 -35.32
CA LYS A 438 -9.06 15.91 -36.59
C LYS A 438 -9.94 16.25 -37.80
N GLU A 439 -11.23 15.96 -37.73
CA GLU A 439 -12.19 16.24 -38.81
C GLU A 439 -12.32 17.73 -39.09
N ASN A 440 -12.22 18.56 -38.05
CA ASN A 440 -12.33 20.01 -38.14
C ASN A 440 -10.97 20.73 -38.22
N ASN A 441 -9.86 20.00 -38.30
CA ASN A 441 -8.50 20.56 -38.37
C ASN A 441 -8.21 21.65 -37.31
N VAL A 442 -8.69 21.47 -36.08
CA VAL A 442 -8.63 22.50 -35.02
C VAL A 442 -7.20 22.72 -34.52
N LEU A 443 -6.40 21.65 -34.46
CA LEU A 443 -5.06 21.68 -33.90
C LEU A 443 -4.02 21.99 -34.98
N CYS A 444 -3.06 22.88 -34.67
CA CYS A 444 -1.98 23.22 -35.59
C CYS A 444 -1.08 22.00 -35.94
N PRO A 445 -0.54 21.93 -37.18
CA PRO A 445 0.35 20.85 -37.60
C PRO A 445 1.63 20.73 -36.74
N GLU A 446 2.10 21.84 -36.18
CA GLU A 446 3.32 21.92 -35.35
C GLU A 446 3.13 21.43 -33.91
N GLN A 447 1.90 21.14 -33.48
CA GLN A 447 1.64 20.55 -32.17
C GLN A 447 1.88 19.04 -32.23
N PHE A 448 2.98 18.59 -31.63
CA PHE A 448 3.36 17.17 -31.65
C PHE A 448 3.08 16.47 -30.30
N GLY A 449 3.03 17.25 -29.22
CA GLY A 449 2.74 16.74 -27.88
C GLY A 449 1.35 16.11 -27.81
N PHE A 450 1.25 14.92 -27.20
CA PHE A 450 0.00 14.18 -26.98
C PHE A 450 -0.82 13.84 -28.24
N ARG A 451 -0.20 13.88 -29.43
CA ARG A 451 -0.85 13.53 -30.70
C ARG A 451 -0.59 12.09 -31.08
N GLU A 452 -1.61 11.43 -31.60
CA GLU A 452 -1.48 10.08 -32.13
C GLU A 452 -0.42 10.04 -33.25
N LYS A 453 0.47 9.05 -33.22
CA LYS A 453 1.55 8.82 -34.20
C LYS A 453 2.62 9.92 -34.29
N LEU A 454 2.58 10.94 -33.43
CA LEU A 454 3.64 11.94 -33.31
C LEU A 454 4.47 11.71 -32.03
N SER A 455 5.74 12.09 -32.08
CA SER A 455 6.70 11.88 -31.00
C SER A 455 7.63 13.08 -30.86
N THR A 456 8.35 13.17 -29.74
CA THR A 456 9.38 14.20 -29.53
C THR A 456 10.50 14.11 -30.56
N SER A 457 10.80 12.91 -31.06
CA SER A 457 11.79 12.69 -32.11
C SER A 457 11.36 13.33 -33.44
N HIS A 458 10.09 13.25 -33.81
CA HIS A 458 9.60 13.92 -35.02
C HIS A 458 9.73 15.44 -34.93
N GLN A 459 9.43 16.03 -33.75
CA GLN A 459 9.59 17.47 -33.56
C GLN A 459 11.06 17.91 -33.61
N LEU A 460 11.96 17.08 -33.07
CA LEU A 460 13.39 17.33 -33.15
C LEU A 460 13.88 17.34 -34.59
N ILE A 461 13.47 16.36 -35.41
CA ILE A 461 13.81 16.31 -36.84
C ILE A 461 13.38 17.58 -37.54
N ARG A 462 12.12 18.01 -37.34
CA ARG A 462 11.59 19.26 -37.92
C ARG A 462 12.43 20.48 -37.55
N VAL A 463 12.81 20.62 -36.28
CA VAL A 463 13.65 21.75 -35.82
C VAL A 463 15.04 21.69 -36.44
N VAL A 464 15.65 20.51 -36.53
CA VAL A 464 16.97 20.32 -37.14
C VAL A 464 16.95 20.65 -38.63
N GLU A 465 15.91 20.22 -39.36
CA GLU A 465 15.73 20.56 -40.77
C GLU A 465 15.60 22.07 -40.97
N TYR A 466 14.77 22.74 -40.17
CA TYR A 466 14.60 24.20 -40.22
C TYR A 466 15.91 24.95 -40.00
N VAL A 467 16.72 24.51 -39.02
CA VAL A 467 18.04 25.11 -38.76
C VAL A 467 19.01 24.85 -39.93
N THR A 468 18.99 23.64 -40.49
CA THR A 468 19.90 23.23 -41.58
C THR A 468 19.58 23.94 -42.89
N GLU A 469 18.29 24.13 -43.18
CA GLU A 469 17.83 24.91 -44.33
C GLU A 469 18.21 26.38 -44.20
N GLY A 470 18.01 26.97 -43.02
CA GLY A 470 18.45 28.34 -42.73
C GLY A 470 19.96 28.51 -42.93
N PHE A 471 20.77 27.55 -42.48
CA PHE A 471 22.22 27.54 -42.69
C PHE A 471 22.58 27.48 -44.18
N THR A 472 21.91 26.60 -44.95
CA THR A 472 22.12 26.45 -46.40
C THR A 472 21.80 27.74 -47.14
N ASN A 473 20.77 28.46 -46.70
CA ASN A 473 20.33 29.74 -47.26
C ASN A 473 21.10 30.95 -46.71
N LYS A 474 22.18 30.74 -45.95
CA LYS A 474 23.01 31.79 -45.30
C LYS A 474 22.20 32.71 -44.38
N GLN A 475 21.11 32.21 -43.80
CA GLN A 475 20.28 32.92 -42.83
C GLN A 475 20.81 32.71 -41.41
N LYS A 476 20.41 33.59 -40.49
CA LYS A 476 20.64 33.41 -39.05
C LYS A 476 19.35 32.90 -38.41
N THR A 477 19.42 31.74 -37.77
CA THR A 477 18.25 31.14 -37.09
C THR A 477 18.29 31.47 -35.59
N GLY A 478 17.26 32.13 -35.09
CA GLY A 478 17.03 32.33 -33.66
C GLY A 478 16.02 31.33 -33.11
N ALA A 479 16.15 30.95 -31.84
CA ALA A 479 15.20 30.09 -31.14
C ALA A 479 14.78 30.73 -29.81
N VAL A 480 13.48 30.69 -29.52
CA VAL A 480 12.90 31.11 -28.24
C VAL A 480 12.21 29.90 -27.63
N PHE A 481 12.63 29.52 -26.42
CA PHE A 481 12.05 28.40 -25.68
C PHE A 481 11.16 28.93 -24.57
N LEU A 482 9.87 28.60 -24.64
CA LEU A 482 8.87 28.97 -23.66
C LEU A 482 8.47 27.73 -22.86
N ASP A 483 8.45 27.84 -21.53
CA ASP A 483 7.99 26.77 -20.64
C ASP A 483 6.94 27.32 -19.67
N ILE A 484 5.85 26.57 -19.49
CA ILE A 484 4.76 26.95 -18.60
C ILE A 484 4.96 26.23 -17.27
N GLN A 485 5.22 27.01 -16.22
CA GLN A 485 5.37 26.46 -14.88
C GLN A 485 4.07 25.81 -14.41
N LYS A 486 4.13 24.51 -14.09
CA LYS A 486 3.01 23.74 -13.52
C LYS A 486 1.75 23.78 -14.38
N ALA A 487 1.91 23.58 -15.69
CA ALA A 487 0.83 23.70 -16.67
C ALA A 487 -0.48 23.01 -16.25
N PHE A 488 -0.45 21.72 -15.87
CA PHE A 488 -1.67 20.98 -15.47
C PHE A 488 -2.30 21.44 -14.16
N ASP A 489 -1.49 21.99 -13.24
CA ASP A 489 -1.95 22.43 -11.93
C ASP A 489 -2.54 23.85 -11.97
N ARG A 490 -2.37 24.55 -13.10
CA ARG A 490 -2.71 25.98 -13.26
C ARG A 490 -3.60 26.27 -14.47
N VAL A 491 -4.17 25.24 -15.11
CA VAL A 491 -5.18 25.45 -16.16
C VAL A 491 -6.48 25.94 -15.51
N TRP A 492 -7.01 27.06 -15.99
CA TRP A 492 -8.29 27.63 -15.61
C TRP A 492 -9.39 27.24 -16.62
#